data_AF-A0A534E7U4-F1
#
_entry.id   AF-A0A534E7U4-F1
#
_cell.length_a   1.000
_cell.length_b   1.000
_cell.length_c   1.000
_cell.angle_alpha   90.00
_cell.angle_beta   90.00
_cell.angle_gamma   90.00
#
_symmetry.space_group_name_H-M   'P 1'
#
loop_
_entity.id
_entity.type
_entity.pdbx_description
1 polymer ?
#
loop_
_entity_poly.entity_id
_entity_poly.type
_entity_poly.pdbx_seq_one_letter_code
_entity_poly.pdbx_strand_id
1 'polypeptide(L)'
;MKRYFALTFLPLLIASAFADMSPPSQDAQKQPRTLGQKAVLHIYYYAPKTLEITYVDSYLFKDESACENAVSAALKIAMPYAGEGDLVSAKCVGMNPPEAITTPDKRRESPESTEL
;
A
#
# COMPACT_ATOMS: atom_id res chain seq x y z
N MET A 1 -11.46 44.34 -42.78
CA MET A 1 -10.41 43.77 -43.65
C MET A 1 -10.36 42.26 -43.46
N LYS A 2 -9.96 41.53 -44.49
CA LYS A 2 -10.12 40.08 -44.71
C LYS A 2 -9.25 39.22 -43.78
N ARG A 3 -9.89 38.12 -43.31
CA ARG A 3 -9.42 36.75 -43.00
C ARG A 3 -7.94 36.47 -43.24
N TYR A 4 -7.29 35.72 -42.33
CA TYR A 4 -6.65 34.44 -42.66
C TYR A 4 -6.70 33.46 -41.46
N PHE A 5 -7.58 32.47 -41.59
CA PHE A 5 -7.47 31.16 -40.95
C PHE A 5 -6.22 30.46 -41.52
N ALA A 6 -5.36 29.93 -40.66
CA ALA A 6 -4.43 28.88 -41.05
C ALA A 6 -4.24 27.93 -39.87
N LEU A 7 -5.17 26.97 -39.76
CA LEU A 7 -4.93 25.69 -39.09
C LEU A 7 -3.76 25.02 -39.81
N THR A 8 -2.59 24.97 -39.19
CA THR A 8 -1.58 23.98 -39.57
C THR A 8 -1.79 22.75 -38.68
N PHE A 9 -2.52 21.79 -39.26
CA PHE A 9 -2.58 20.40 -38.85
C PHE A 9 -1.15 19.87 -38.66
N LEU A 10 -0.75 19.65 -37.40
CA LEU A 10 0.41 18.81 -37.11
C LEU A 10 -0.06 17.36 -37.31
N PRO A 11 0.56 16.57 -38.22
CA PRO A 11 0.16 15.20 -38.40
C PRO A 11 0.56 14.42 -37.15
N LEU A 12 -0.46 13.90 -36.47
CA LEU A 12 -0.38 12.87 -35.43
C LEU A 12 0.42 11.68 -35.95
N LEU A 13 1.72 11.64 -35.66
CA LEU A 13 2.51 10.42 -35.70
C LEU A 13 2.35 9.72 -34.35
N ILE A 14 1.15 9.16 -34.10
CA ILE A 14 0.99 8.12 -33.09
C ILE A 14 1.58 6.86 -33.73
N ALA A 15 2.89 6.69 -33.54
CA ALA A 15 3.52 5.40 -33.76
C ALA A 15 2.93 4.45 -32.70
N SER A 16 1.98 3.63 -33.13
CA SER A 16 1.47 2.48 -32.39
C SER A 16 2.59 1.45 -32.30
N ALA A 17 3.51 1.68 -31.36
CA ALA A 17 4.33 0.62 -30.80
C ALA A 17 3.40 -0.26 -29.95
N PHE A 18 2.65 -1.15 -30.62
CA PHE A 18 2.20 -2.38 -30.00
C PHE A 18 3.45 -3.22 -29.75
N ALA A 19 4.21 -2.85 -28.73
CA ALA A 19 5.12 -3.77 -28.11
C ALA A 19 4.24 -4.94 -27.66
N ASP A 20 4.57 -6.14 -28.14
CA ASP A 20 4.15 -7.42 -27.59
C ASP A 20 4.44 -7.43 -26.09
N MET A 21 3.57 -6.81 -25.30
CA MET A 21 3.41 -7.14 -23.90
C MET A 21 2.63 -8.44 -23.89
N SER A 22 3.38 -9.54 -24.01
CA SER A 22 2.98 -10.76 -23.32
C SER A 22 2.49 -10.35 -21.93
N PRO A 23 1.30 -10.77 -21.49
CA PRO A 23 0.85 -10.43 -20.15
C PRO A 23 1.97 -10.81 -19.19
N PRO A 24 2.46 -9.90 -18.33
CA PRO A 24 3.44 -10.30 -17.33
C PRO A 24 2.82 -11.49 -16.61
N SER A 25 3.51 -12.63 -16.68
CA SER A 25 3.13 -13.84 -15.97
C SER A 25 2.72 -13.42 -14.56
N GLN A 26 1.50 -13.78 -14.16
CA GLN A 26 0.89 -13.39 -12.87
C GLN A 26 1.78 -13.79 -11.67
N ASP A 27 2.79 -14.61 -11.87
CA ASP A 27 3.78 -15.06 -10.89
C ASP A 27 4.80 -14.00 -10.41
N ALA A 28 4.81 -12.78 -10.98
CA ALA A 28 5.85 -11.79 -10.69
C ALA A 28 5.39 -10.56 -9.88
N GLN A 29 4.13 -10.46 -9.44
CA GLN A 29 3.82 -9.58 -8.31
C GLN A 29 4.29 -10.25 -7.02
N LYS A 30 5.61 -10.22 -6.77
CA LYS A 30 6.19 -10.54 -5.47
C LYS A 30 5.58 -9.58 -4.45
N GLN A 31 4.53 -10.03 -3.78
CA GLN A 31 3.93 -9.31 -2.67
C GLN A 31 5.05 -9.02 -1.66
N PRO A 32 5.21 -7.76 -1.20
CA PRO A 32 6.25 -7.43 -0.23
C PRO A 32 6.11 -8.36 0.97
N ARG A 33 7.20 -9.04 1.34
CA ARG A 33 7.21 -9.95 2.48
C ARG A 33 6.86 -9.16 3.73
N THR A 34 5.69 -9.42 4.32
CA THR A 34 5.31 -8.88 5.62
C THR A 34 6.21 -9.52 6.66
N LEU A 35 7.13 -8.75 7.26
CA LEU A 35 8.18 -9.22 8.17
C LEU A 35 7.61 -9.64 9.53
N GLY A 36 6.82 -10.72 9.56
CA GLY A 36 6.23 -11.27 10.79
C GLY A 36 5.21 -10.35 11.47
N GLN A 37 4.75 -9.30 10.78
CA GLN A 37 3.69 -8.41 11.24
C GLN A 37 2.35 -9.10 11.01
N LYS A 38 1.51 -9.09 12.06
CA LYS A 38 0.19 -9.75 12.05
C LYS A 38 -0.95 -8.78 12.31
N ALA A 39 -0.66 -7.49 12.45
CA ALA A 39 -1.68 -6.47 12.59
C ALA A 39 -1.20 -5.12 12.06
N VAL A 40 -2.17 -4.28 11.70
CA VAL A 40 -1.96 -2.89 11.33
C VAL A 40 -2.92 -2.01 12.11
N LEU A 41 -2.40 -0.92 12.67
CA LEU A 41 -3.19 0.14 13.27
C LEU A 41 -3.39 1.24 12.24
N HIS A 42 -4.63 1.56 11.92
CA HIS A 42 -4.99 2.71 11.12
C HIS A 42 -5.52 3.83 12.01
N ILE A 43 -5.03 5.05 11.82
CA ILE A 43 -5.59 6.27 12.40
C ILE A 43 -6.22 7.07 11.27
N TYR A 44 -7.54 7.26 11.34
CA TYR A 44 -8.31 7.99 10.34
C TYR A 44 -8.56 9.41 10.82
N TYR A 45 -8.21 10.37 9.97
CA TYR A 45 -8.52 11.78 10.15
C TYR A 45 -9.69 12.13 9.24
N TYR A 46 -10.69 12.80 9.80
CA TYR A 46 -11.91 13.15 9.08
C TYR A 46 -12.04 14.66 8.95
N ALA A 47 -12.49 15.12 7.78
CA ALA A 47 -12.82 16.51 7.56
C ALA A 47 -13.94 16.97 8.51
N PRO A 48 -13.91 18.24 8.97
CA PRO A 48 -14.95 18.78 9.80
C PRO A 48 -16.22 18.89 8.95
N LYS A 49 -17.31 18.29 9.42
CA LYS A 49 -18.68 18.29 8.85
C LYS A 49 -19.01 17.24 7.79
N THR A 50 -18.07 16.77 6.96
CA THR A 50 -18.39 15.80 5.89
C THR A 50 -18.16 14.34 6.29
N LEU A 51 -17.41 14.08 7.36
CA LEU A 51 -16.96 12.73 7.76
C LEU A 51 -16.17 12.00 6.66
N GLU A 52 -15.64 12.74 5.69
CA GLU A 52 -14.76 12.20 4.68
C GLU A 52 -13.37 12.01 5.28
N ILE A 53 -12.76 10.86 5.02
CA ILE A 53 -11.39 10.58 5.45
C ILE A 53 -10.45 11.45 4.63
N THR A 54 -9.75 12.36 5.28
CA THR A 54 -8.76 13.26 4.65
C THR A 54 -7.37 12.66 4.64
N TYR A 55 -7.06 11.85 5.66
CA TYR A 55 -5.73 11.28 5.83
C TYR A 55 -5.78 10.00 6.69
N VAL A 56 -4.84 9.08 6.44
CA VAL A 56 -4.73 7.81 7.18
C VAL A 56 -3.27 7.53 7.52
N ASP A 57 -2.94 7.47 8.82
CA ASP A 57 -1.67 6.91 9.29
C ASP A 57 -1.80 5.40 9.48
N SER A 58 -0.76 4.65 9.11
CA SER A 58 -0.74 3.20 9.23
C SER A 58 0.54 2.71 9.90
N TYR A 59 0.39 1.92 10.98
CA TYR A 59 1.51 1.39 11.75
C TYR A 59 1.43 -0.14 11.84
N LEU A 60 2.53 -0.83 11.58
CA LEU A 60 2.60 -2.28 11.57
C LEU A 60 2.99 -2.84 12.94
N PHE A 61 2.28 -3.87 13.39
CA PHE A 61 2.49 -4.55 14.66
C PHE A 61 2.75 -6.04 14.45
N LYS A 62 3.54 -6.62 15.36
CA LYS A 62 3.90 -8.04 15.35
C LYS A 62 2.70 -8.95 15.63
N ASP A 63 1.78 -8.49 16.47
CA ASP A 63 0.58 -9.20 16.89
C ASP A 63 -0.57 -8.23 17.13
N GLU A 64 -1.78 -8.76 17.14
CA GLU A 64 -3.02 -7.99 17.23
C GLU A 64 -3.21 -7.37 18.61
N SER A 65 -2.80 -8.04 19.69
CA SER A 65 -2.93 -7.51 21.05
C SER A 65 -2.03 -6.30 21.29
N ALA A 66 -0.79 -6.28 20.78
CA ALA A 66 0.06 -5.10 20.82
C ALA A 66 -0.55 -3.92 20.07
N CYS A 67 -1.20 -4.19 18.93
CA CYS A 67 -1.89 -3.20 18.13
C CYS A 67 -3.11 -2.61 18.84
N GLU A 68 -3.97 -3.45 19.43
CA GLU A 68 -5.14 -3.00 20.22
C GLU A 68 -4.72 -2.16 21.43
N ASN A 69 -3.69 -2.59 22.16
CA ASN A 69 -3.17 -1.87 23.33
C ASN A 69 -2.61 -0.48 22.96
N ALA A 70 -2.12 -0.31 21.74
CA ALA A 70 -1.57 0.96 21.26
C ALA A 70 -2.63 2.00 20.89
N VAL A 71 -3.90 1.60 20.66
CA VAL A 71 -4.96 2.49 20.14
C VAL A 71 -5.14 3.75 20.97
N SER A 72 -5.23 3.63 22.30
CA SER A 72 -5.45 4.80 23.17
C SER A 72 -4.28 5.78 23.14
N ALA A 73 -3.05 5.27 23.13
CA ALA A 73 -1.86 6.11 23.05
C ALA A 73 -1.74 6.78 21.67
N ALA A 74 -2.03 6.03 20.60
CA ALA A 74 -2.03 6.52 19.24
C ALA A 74 -3.04 7.67 19.05
N LEU A 75 -4.26 7.54 19.56
CA LEU A 75 -5.26 8.62 19.51
C LEU A 75 -4.79 9.87 20.26
N LYS A 76 -4.20 9.71 21.46
CA LYS A 76 -3.65 10.86 22.22
C LYS A 76 -2.54 11.58 21.47
N ILE A 77 -1.72 10.85 20.71
CA ILE A 77 -0.67 11.41 19.87
C ILE A 77 -1.26 12.07 18.62
N ALA A 78 -2.30 11.50 18.03
CA ALA A 78 -2.91 11.97 16.80
C ALA A 78 -3.78 13.23 16.97
N MET A 79 -4.53 13.32 18.07
CA MET A 79 -5.50 14.40 18.32
C MET A 79 -4.90 15.82 18.20
N PRO A 80 -3.69 16.14 18.71
CA PRO A 80 -3.09 17.46 18.55
C PRO A 80 -2.78 17.87 17.11
N TYR A 81 -2.66 16.91 16.18
CA TYR A 81 -2.40 17.18 14.76
C TYR A 81 -3.68 17.32 13.94
N ALA A 82 -4.84 17.04 14.54
CA ALA A 82 -6.13 17.22 13.90
C ALA A 82 -6.50 18.72 13.89
N GLY A 83 -7.09 19.19 12.79
CA GLY A 83 -7.63 20.54 12.70
C GLY A 83 -8.79 20.78 13.67
N GLU A 84 -9.15 22.04 13.90
CA GLU A 84 -10.28 22.38 14.75
C GLU A 84 -11.58 21.81 14.17
N GLY A 85 -12.24 20.94 14.94
CA GLY A 85 -13.47 20.26 14.52
C GLY A 85 -13.25 18.97 13.71
N ASP A 86 -12.00 18.59 13.45
CA ASP A 86 -11.68 17.30 12.85
C ASP A 86 -11.99 16.18 13.84
N LEU A 87 -12.50 15.07 13.30
CA LEU A 87 -12.64 13.85 14.07
C LEU A 87 -11.43 12.96 13.79
N VAL A 88 -10.99 12.24 14.81
CA VAL A 88 -9.94 11.22 14.69
C VAL A 88 -10.47 9.91 15.24
N SER A 89 -10.34 8.84 14.48
CA SER A 89 -10.64 7.48 14.93
C SER A 89 -9.44 6.57 14.70
N ALA A 90 -9.37 5.46 15.43
CA ALA A 90 -8.31 4.48 15.25
C ALA A 90 -8.89 3.08 15.26
N LYS A 91 -8.35 2.22 14.40
CA LYS A 91 -8.78 0.82 14.27
C LYS A 91 -7.58 -0.08 14.08
N CYS A 92 -7.49 -1.10 14.93
CA CYS A 92 -6.60 -2.22 14.71
C CYS A 92 -7.24 -3.23 13.75
N VAL A 93 -6.47 -3.75 12.82
CA VAL A 93 -6.90 -4.79 11.87
C VAL A 93 -5.85 -5.91 11.88
N GLY A 94 -6.28 -7.12 12.24
CA GLY A 94 -5.50 -8.33 12.07
C GLY A 94 -5.16 -8.59 10.60
N MET A 95 -3.91 -8.93 10.32
CA MET A 95 -3.40 -9.31 9.01
C MET A 95 -3.21 -10.82 8.95
N ASN A 96 -3.86 -11.47 8.00
CA ASN A 96 -3.59 -12.87 7.66
C ASN A 96 -2.73 -12.90 6.39
N PRO A 97 -1.39 -12.90 6.50
CA PRO A 97 -0.53 -12.99 5.32
C PRO A 97 -0.75 -14.35 4.63
N PRO A 98 -0.78 -14.39 3.28
CA PRO A 98 -0.93 -15.64 2.54
C PRO A 98 0.23 -16.60 2.82
N GLU A 99 -0.06 -17.90 2.82
CA GLU A 99 0.87 -18.98 3.23
C GLU A 99 2.19 -19.00 2.44
N ALA A 100 2.16 -18.52 1.19
CA ALA A 100 3.34 -18.38 0.32
C ALA A 100 4.42 -17.42 0.87
N ILE A 101 4.08 -16.58 1.86
CA ILE A 101 5.01 -15.64 2.52
C ILE A 101 5.49 -16.20 3.86
N THR A 102 4.69 -17.04 4.53
CA THR A 102 4.97 -17.55 5.88
C THR A 102 5.80 -18.83 5.89
N THR A 103 5.85 -19.56 4.76
CA THR A 103 6.74 -20.72 4.60
C THR A 103 8.02 -20.31 3.88
N PRO A 104 9.20 -20.40 4.51
CA PRO A 104 10.45 -20.25 3.79
C PRO A 104 10.55 -21.38 2.76
N ASP A 105 10.77 -21.03 1.50
CA ASP A 105 11.08 -21.98 0.42
C ASP A 105 12.18 -22.93 0.90
N LYS A 106 11.83 -24.21 1.13
CA LYS A 106 12.78 -25.29 1.48
C LYS A 106 13.83 -25.54 0.39
N ARG A 107 13.76 -24.83 -0.74
CA ARG A 107 14.67 -24.97 -1.89
C ARG A 107 16.12 -24.54 -1.63
N ARG A 108 16.46 -24.10 -0.40
CA ARG A 108 17.83 -23.74 0.00
C ARG A 108 18.53 -24.75 0.90
N GLU A 109 18.00 -25.96 1.05
CA GLU A 109 18.77 -27.11 1.50
C GLU A 109 18.99 -28.03 0.30
N SER A 110 20.05 -27.75 -0.47
CA SER A 110 20.61 -28.77 -1.36
C SER A 110 21.69 -29.50 -0.56
N PRO A 111 21.64 -30.83 -0.45
CA PRO A 111 22.63 -31.62 0.25
C PRO A 111 23.80 -31.83 -0.70
N GLU A 112 24.98 -31.35 -0.34
CA GLU A 112 26.22 -31.89 -0.92
C GLU A 112 27.13 -32.34 0.20
N SER A 113 26.92 -33.62 0.54
CA SER A 113 27.91 -34.48 1.14
C SER A 113 29.24 -34.29 0.42
N THR A 114 30.24 -33.77 1.12
CA THR A 114 31.63 -34.08 0.81
C THR A 114 32.13 -34.91 1.97
N GLU A 115 32.01 -36.23 1.83
CA GLU A 115 32.81 -37.17 2.60
C GLU A 115 34.30 -36.85 2.37
N LEU A 116 35.06 -36.82 3.46
CA LEU A 116 36.51 -36.69 3.54
C LEU A 116 37.11 -38.03 3.95
#